data_AF-A0A2K3JN82-F1
#
_entry.id   AF-A0A2K3JN82-F1
#
_cell.length_a   1.000
_cell.length_b   1.000
_cell.length_c   1.000
_cell.angle_alpha   90.00
_cell.angle_beta   90.00
_cell.angle_gamma   90.00
#
_symmetry.space_group_name_H-M   'P 1'
#
loop_
_entity.id
_entity.type
_entity.pdbx_description
1 polymer ?
#
loop_
_entity_poly.entity_id
_entity_poly.type
_entity_poly.pdbx_seq_one_letter_code
_entity_poly.pdbx_strand_id
1 'polypeptide(L)' 'MHLEGSPPPMEAEAHALKVAILWLGELGLSNVDIELDCLLLVEAINNRLSDGTEFGVIIDE' A
#
# COMPACT_ATOMS: atom_id res chain seq x y z
N MET A 1 22.89 -4.19 -1.01
CA MET A 1 22.95 -3.47 -2.30
C MET A 1 21.53 -3.14 -2.68
N HIS A 2 21.20 -1.85 -2.82
CA HIS A 2 19.94 -1.41 -3.42
C HIS A 2 20.20 -1.35 -4.93
N LEU A 3 19.53 -2.19 -5.71
CA LEU A 3 19.61 -2.14 -7.17
C LEU A 3 18.63 -1.07 -7.63
N GLU A 4 19.09 -0.08 -8.41
CA GLU A 4 18.19 0.92 -8.97
C GLU A 4 17.10 0.26 -9.83
N GLY A 5 15.85 0.70 -9.66
CA GLY A 5 14.68 0.11 -10.31
C GLY A 5 14.15 -1.17 -9.65
N SER A 6 14.71 -1.59 -8.51
CA SER A 6 14.17 -2.69 -7.70
C SER A 6 13.75 -2.15 -6.34
N PRO A 7 12.49 -1.66 -6.21
CA PRO A 7 12.01 -1.14 -4.94
C PRO A 7 12.10 -2.21 -3.84
N PRO A 8 12.28 -1.82 -2.57
CA PRO A 8 12.12 -2.72 -1.44
C PRO A 8 10.78 -3.44 -1.49
N PRO A 9 10.68 -4.68 -0.96
CA PRO A 9 9.43 -5.42 -0.96
C PRO A 9 8.24 -4.61 -0.45
N MET A 10 8.42 -3.85 0.63
CA MET A 10 7.37 -3.02 1.21
C MET A 10 6.89 -1.89 0.27
N GLU A 11 7.78 -1.27 -0.49
CA GLU A 11 7.43 -0.22 -1.47
C GLU A 11 6.72 -0.83 -2.68
N ALA A 12 7.20 -1.97 -3.18
CA ALA A 12 6.55 -2.71 -4.25
C ALA A 12 5.11 -3.10 -3.90
N GLU A 13 4.90 -3.63 -2.69
CA GLU A 13 3.58 -4.01 -2.19
C GLU A 13 2.66 -2.80 -1.98
N ALA A 14 3.20 -1.67 -1.50
CA ALA A 14 2.42 -0.44 -1.36
C ALA A 14 1.91 0.08 -2.71
N HIS A 15 2.74 0.03 -3.75
CA HIS A 15 2.31 0.36 -5.11
C HIS A 15 1.25 -0.61 -5.65
N ALA A 16 1.41 -1.92 -5.41
CA ALA A 16 0.43 -2.93 -5.82
C ALA A 16 -0.92 -2.68 -5.14
N LEU A 17 -0.92 -2.40 -3.84
CA LEU A 17 -2.13 -2.08 -3.07
C LEU A 17 -2.84 -0.82 -3.61
N LYS A 18 -2.10 0.26 -3.90
CA LYS A 18 -2.66 1.49 -4.49
C LYS A 18 -3.42 1.20 -5.78
N VAL A 19 -2.77 0.48 -6.70
CA VAL A 19 -3.38 0.12 -8.00
C VAL A 19 -4.62 -0.75 -7.79
N ALA A 20 -4.58 -1.70 -6.86
CA ALA A 20 -5.74 -2.53 -6.53
C ALA A 20 -6.92 -1.70 -6.00
N ILE A 21 -6.68 -0.77 -5.06
CA ILE A 21 -7.72 0.11 -4.52
C ILE A 21 -8.34 0.99 -5.61
N LEU A 22 -7.52 1.62 -6.47
CA LEU A 22 -8.01 2.44 -7.58
C LEU A 22 -8.89 1.62 -8.53
N TRP A 23 -8.41 0.43 -8.92
CA TRP A 23 -9.14 -0.47 -9.81
C TRP A 23 -10.48 -0.92 -9.21
N LEU A 24 -10.50 -1.27 -7.93
CA LEU A 24 -11.73 -1.63 -7.21
C LEU A 24 -12.70 -0.43 -7.13
N GLY A 25 -12.18 0.78 -6.92
CA GLY A 25 -12.95 2.02 -6.94
C GLY A 25 -13.58 2.30 -8.31
N GLU A 26 -12.85 2.10 -9.40
CA GLU A 26 -13.37 2.22 -10.78
C GLU A 26 -14.48 1.20 -11.07
N LEU A 27 -14.45 0.03 -10.43
CA LEU A 27 -15.51 -0.98 -10.49
C LEU A 27 -16.72 -0.67 -9.59
N GLY A 28 -16.67 0.43 -8.82
CA GLY A 28 -17.73 0.82 -7.89
C GLY A 28 -17.77 -0.02 -6.60
N LEU A 29 -16.70 -0.74 -6.29
CA LEU A 29 -16.58 -1.54 -5.07
C LEU A 29 -15.99 -0.67 -3.95
N SER A 30 -16.80 -0.34 -2.95
CA SER A 30 -16.42 0.55 -1.85
C SER A 30 -16.26 -0.15 -0.50
N ASN A 31 -16.61 -1.44 -0.41
CA ASN A 31 -16.47 -2.24 0.80
C ASN A 31 -15.89 -3.60 0.44
N VAL A 32 -14.58 -3.72 0.59
CA VAL A 32 -13.78 -4.87 0.15
C VAL A 32 -12.76 -5.21 1.23
N ASP A 33 -12.63 -6.50 1.52
CA ASP A 33 -11.55 -7.01 2.35
C ASP A 33 -10.33 -7.28 1.45
N ILE A 34 -9.21 -6.63 1.74
CA ILE A 34 -7.96 -6.79 1.01
C ILE A 34 -6.96 -7.49 1.93
N GLU A 35 -6.53 -8.68 1.53
CA GLU A 35 -5.49 -9.44 2.21
C GLU A 35 -4.12 -9.14 1.60
N LEU A 36 -3.11 -8.93 2.46
CA LEU A 36 -1.74 -8.63 2.07
C LEU A 36 -0.79 -9.60 2.80
N ASP A 37 0.25 -10.06 2.11
CA ASP A 37 1.26 -10.97 2.67
C ASP A 37 2.45 -10.24 3.33
N CYS A 38 2.54 -8.91 3.14
CA CYS A 38 3.59 -8.08 3.70
C CYS A 38 3.19 -7.50 5.08
N LEU A 39 3.58 -8.19 6.16
CA LEU A 39 3.30 -7.77 7.54
C LEU A 39 3.75 -6.32 7.82
N LEU A 40 4.93 -5.91 7.33
CA LEU A 40 5.45 -4.56 7.54
C LEU A 40 4.55 -3.48 6.90
N LEU A 41 3.97 -3.77 5.73
CA LEU A 41 3.02 -2.87 5.08
C LEU A 41 1.70 -2.83 5.85
N VAL A 42 1.19 -3.98 6.30
CA VAL A 42 -0.03 -4.07 7.12
C VAL A 42 0.13 -3.30 8.43
N GLU A 43 1.27 -3.47 9.11
CA GLU A 43 1.61 -2.72 10.31
C GLU A 43 1.74 -1.22 10.00
N ALA A 44 2.38 -0.83 8.90
CA ALA A 44 2.50 0.57 8.50
C ALA A 44 1.13 1.22 8.22
N ILE A 45 0.21 0.52 7.56
CA ILE A 45 -1.16 0.99 7.30
C ILE A 45 -1.96 1.12 8.60
N ASN A 46 -1.90 0.10 9.46
CA ASN A 46 -2.60 0.13 10.75
C ASN A 46 -2.04 1.22 11.68
N ASN A 47 -0.72 1.46 11.65
CA ASN A 47 -0.06 2.53 12.40
C ASN A 47 -0.23 3.92 11.75
N ARG A 48 -0.67 4.00 10.49
CA ARG A 48 -1.00 5.28 9.80
C ARG A 48 -2.19 5.99 10.41
N LEU A 49 -3.03 5.30 11.20
CA LEU A 49 -4.02 5.92 12.07
C LEU A 49 -3.39 6.74 13.21
N SER A 50 -2.08 6.63 13.44
CA SER A 50 -1.37 7.35 14.49
C SER A 50 -0.36 8.39 14.00
N ASP A 51 0.42 8.18 12.93
CA ASP A 51 1.39 9.19 12.44
C ASP A 51 1.70 9.01 10.94
N GLY A 52 1.83 10.13 10.22
CA GLY A 52 2.09 10.20 8.77
C GLY A 52 3.45 9.64 8.37
N THR A 53 3.51 8.32 8.16
CA THR A 53 4.68 7.62 7.59
C THR A 53 4.73 7.77 6.06
N GLU A 54 5.90 7.57 5.46
CA GLU A 54 6.21 7.81 4.02
C GLU A 54 5.29 7.03 3.06
N PHE A 55 4.83 5.85 3.47
CA PHE A 55 3.92 4.99 2.71
C PHE A 55 2.48 5.52 2.71
N GLY A 56 2.18 6.38 3.70
CA GLY A 56 1.20 7.47 3.71
C GLY A 56 0.79 7.96 2.34
N VAL A 57 1.78 8.62 1.78
CA VAL A 57 1.67 9.43 0.60
C VAL A 57 1.42 8.55 -0.62
N ILE A 58 2.00 7.34 -0.68
CA ILE A 58 1.85 6.45 -1.83
C ILE A 58 0.40 6.02 -2.03
N ILE A 59 -0.32 5.70 -0.96
CA ILE A 59 -1.73 5.26 -1.05
C ILE A 59 -2.69 6.47 -1.20
N ASP A 60 -2.38 7.62 -0.60
CA ASP A 60 -3.25 8.81 -0.61
C ASP A 60 -3.02 9.79 -1.79
N GLU A 61 -1.89 9.71 -2.51
CA GLU A 61 -1.69 10.39 -3.80
C GLU A 61 -2.59 9.86 -4.92
#